data_AF-A0A7C5L2T1-F1
#
_entry.id   AF-A0A7C5L2T1-F1
#
_cell.length_a   1.000
_cell.length_b   1.000
_cell.length_c   1.000
_cell.angle_alpha   90.00
_cell.angle_beta   90.00
_cell.angle_gamma   90.00
#
_symmetry.space_group_name_H-M   'P 1'
#
loop_
_entity.id
_entity.type
_entity.pdbx_description
1 polymer ?
#
loop_
_entity_poly.entity_id
_entity_poly.type
_entity_poly.pdbx_seq_one_letter_code
_entity_poly.pdbx_strand_id
1 'polypeptide(L)'
;TMNNRAFQTLTDPDKRLAHLLELHGRKLEGQGGKLPPDFLMEMMEWNETLAELEAEPDAQRLSAFRQMIKDKEDELARDILPLMQAYSFETADEDTLDQLQNYFFKRKYFLRIKEKLTTFAPLK
;
A
#
# COMPACT_ATOMS: atom_id res chain seq x y z
N THR A 1 28.30 -8.40 15.72
CA THR A 1 27.12 -8.78 16.53
C THR A 1 25.88 -8.66 15.67
N MET A 2 25.32 -9.81 15.25
CA MET A 2 24.22 -9.91 14.28
C MET A 2 22.85 -9.67 14.92
N ASN A 3 22.65 -8.50 15.55
CA ASN A 3 21.45 -8.23 16.35
C ASN A 3 20.58 -7.04 15.88
N ASN A 4 20.99 -6.32 14.82
CA ASN A 4 20.23 -5.14 14.35
C ASN A 4 19.34 -5.40 13.13
N ARG A 5 19.39 -6.58 12.51
CA ARG A 5 18.57 -6.92 11.34
C ARG A 5 17.20 -7.51 11.69
N ALA A 6 17.06 -8.20 12.82
CA ALA A 6 15.78 -8.72 13.27
C ALA A 6 14.84 -7.62 13.80
N PHE A 7 15.39 -6.56 14.40
CA PHE A 7 14.61 -5.45 14.93
C PHE A 7 14.05 -4.54 13.82
N GLN A 8 14.81 -4.26 12.75
CA GLN A 8 14.32 -3.41 11.64
C GLN A 8 13.23 -4.07 10.78
N THR A 9 13.10 -5.40 10.83
CA THR A 9 11.98 -6.13 10.20
C THR A 9 10.72 -6.05 11.05
N LEU A 10 10.85 -5.87 12.37
CA LEU A 10 9.73 -5.75 13.30
C LEU A 10 9.20 -4.31 13.43
N THR A 11 10.01 -3.27 13.19
CA THR A 11 9.55 -1.87 13.28
C THR A 11 8.77 -1.38 12.05
N ASP A 12 8.88 -2.09 10.92
CA ASP A 12 8.21 -1.72 9.68
C ASP A 12 6.93 -2.56 9.50
N PRO A 13 5.73 -1.96 9.64
CA PRO A 13 4.47 -2.69 9.52
C PRO A 13 4.30 -3.35 8.15
N ASP A 14 4.91 -2.81 7.08
CA ASP A 14 4.89 -3.43 5.75
C ASP A 14 5.73 -4.69 5.69
N LYS A 15 6.93 -4.68 6.28
CA LYS A 15 7.79 -5.88 6.34
C LYS A 15 7.18 -6.98 7.20
N ARG A 16 6.52 -6.60 8.29
CA ARG A 16 5.81 -7.55 9.17
C ARG A 16 4.67 -8.22 8.42
N LEU A 17 3.86 -7.44 7.70
CA LEU A 17 2.75 -7.97 6.91
C LEU A 17 3.25 -8.85 5.75
N ALA A 18 4.29 -8.41 5.03
CA ALA A 18 4.93 -9.20 3.98
C ALA A 18 5.40 -10.55 4.51
N HIS A 19 6.11 -10.55 5.64
CA HIS A 19 6.60 -11.78 6.27
C HIS A 19 5.46 -12.70 6.71
N LEU A 20 4.40 -12.15 7.30
CA LEU A 20 3.21 -12.91 7.68
C LEU A 20 2.58 -13.61 6.46
N LEU A 21 2.42 -12.88 5.35
CA LEU A 21 1.86 -13.42 4.11
C LEU A 21 2.77 -14.53 3.53
N GLU A 22 4.09 -14.33 3.55
CA GLU A 22 5.06 -15.35 3.11
C GLU A 22 4.99 -16.63 3.96
N LEU A 23 4.81 -16.51 5.28
CA LEU A 23 4.64 -17.67 6.17
C LEU A 23 3.39 -18.49 5.84
N HIS A 24 2.34 -17.83 5.32
CA HIS A 24 1.13 -18.47 4.80
C HIS A 24 1.25 -18.90 3.33
N GLY A 25 2.45 -18.84 2.74
CA GLY A 25 2.70 -19.23 1.35
C GLY A 25 2.07 -18.28 0.32
N ARG A 26 1.64 -17.09 0.73
CA ARG A 26 1.01 -16.09 -0.13
C ARG A 26 2.06 -15.41 -1.02
N LYS A 27 1.79 -15.35 -2.32
CA LYS A 27 2.70 -14.74 -3.31
C LYS A 27 2.60 -13.23 -3.31
N LEU A 28 3.71 -12.53 -3.10
CA LEU A 28 3.73 -11.06 -3.14
C LEU A 28 3.87 -10.51 -4.58
N GLU A 29 3.73 -9.20 -4.73
CA GLU A 29 3.88 -8.50 -6.01
C GLU A 29 5.29 -8.72 -6.56
N GLY A 30 5.40 -9.14 -7.83
CA GLY A 30 6.67 -9.59 -8.43
C GLY A 30 6.95 -11.10 -8.27
N GLN A 31 6.22 -11.79 -7.39
CA GLN A 31 6.24 -13.25 -7.24
C GLN A 31 4.98 -13.90 -7.86
N GLY A 32 4.23 -13.15 -8.68
CA GLY A 32 3.00 -13.61 -9.33
C GLY A 32 1.71 -13.34 -8.55
N GLY A 33 1.74 -12.50 -7.50
CA GLY A 33 0.53 -11.99 -6.85
C GLY A 33 -0.32 -11.16 -7.82
N LYS A 34 -1.65 -11.37 -7.81
CA LYS A 34 -2.60 -10.62 -8.65
C LYS A 34 -3.29 -9.54 -7.84
N LEU A 35 -3.40 -8.35 -8.42
CA LEU A 35 -4.18 -7.25 -7.88
C LEU A 35 -5.67 -7.44 -8.20
N PRO A 36 -6.58 -7.02 -7.31
CA PRO A 36 -8.00 -6.97 -7.61
C PRO A 36 -8.28 -6.09 -8.84
N PRO A 37 -9.19 -6.48 -9.76
CA PRO A 37 -9.54 -5.70 -10.94
C PRO A 37 -9.95 -4.26 -10.61
N ASP A 38 -10.75 -4.07 -9.57
CA ASP A 38 -11.22 -2.74 -9.16
C ASP A 38 -10.05 -1.83 -8.77
N PHE A 39 -9.04 -2.39 -8.11
CA PHE A 39 -7.86 -1.63 -7.75
C PHE A 39 -7.00 -1.29 -8.97
N LEU A 40 -6.90 -2.18 -9.96
CA LEU A 40 -6.18 -1.87 -11.21
C LEU A 40 -6.80 -0.66 -11.93
N MET A 41 -8.12 -0.52 -11.91
CA MET A 41 -8.80 0.65 -12.48
C MET A 41 -8.43 1.93 -11.72
N GLU A 42 -8.49 1.93 -10.38
CA GLU A 42 -8.06 3.07 -9.56
C GLU A 42 -6.60 3.45 -9.83
N MET A 43 -5.70 2.47 -9.96
CA MET A 43 -4.29 2.71 -10.30
C MET A 43 -4.13 3.39 -11.66
N MET A 44 -4.92 3.02 -12.65
CA MET A 44 -4.88 3.65 -13.97
C MET A 44 -5.29 5.12 -13.88
N GLU A 45 -6.40 5.41 -13.21
CA GLU A 45 -6.91 6.78 -13.03
C GLU A 45 -5.92 7.68 -12.28
N TRP A 46 -5.31 7.17 -11.21
CA TRP A 46 -4.31 7.92 -10.45
C TRP A 46 -3.01 8.14 -11.23
N ASN A 47 -2.59 7.16 -12.04
CA ASN A 47 -1.43 7.32 -12.92
C ASN A 47 -1.68 8.37 -14.01
N GLU A 48 -2.88 8.40 -14.59
CA GLU A 48 -3.28 9.42 -15.57
C GLU A 48 -3.27 10.82 -14.93
N THR A 49 -3.90 10.95 -13.75
CA THR A 49 -3.90 12.21 -12.99
C THR A 49 -2.47 12.67 -12.66
N LEU A 50 -1.58 11.75 -12.28
CA LEU A 50 -0.17 12.06 -12.04
C LEU A 50 0.54 12.57 -13.30
N ALA A 51 0.30 11.93 -14.45
CA ALA A 51 0.91 12.33 -15.71
C ALA A 51 0.44 13.72 -16.16
N GLU A 52 -0.85 14.03 -15.97
CA GLU A 52 -1.39 15.37 -16.23
C GLU A 52 -0.75 16.42 -15.32
N LEU A 53 -0.65 16.15 -14.01
CA LEU A 53 -0.04 17.07 -13.04
C LEU A 53 1.46 17.27 -13.26
N GLU A 54 2.14 16.27 -13.82
CA GLU A 54 3.56 16.36 -14.20
C GLU A 54 3.74 17.22 -15.47
N ALA A 55 2.84 17.08 -16.45
CA ALA A 55 2.86 17.87 -17.68
C ALA A 55 2.41 19.33 -17.47
N GLU A 56 1.38 19.54 -16.65
CA GLU A 56 0.83 20.86 -16.33
C GLU A 56 0.67 21.03 -14.81
N PRO A 57 1.71 21.52 -14.11
CA PRO A 57 1.67 21.67 -12.67
C PRO A 57 0.66 22.73 -12.21
N ASP A 58 -0.36 22.29 -11.48
CA ASP A 58 -1.35 23.14 -10.81
C ASP A 58 -1.32 22.85 -9.31
N ALA A 59 -1.03 23.89 -8.52
CA ALA A 59 -0.89 23.76 -7.06
C ALA A 59 -2.20 23.35 -6.36
N GLN A 60 -3.36 23.81 -6.84
CA GLN A 60 -4.66 23.45 -6.27
C GLN A 60 -5.00 22.00 -6.61
N ARG A 61 -4.82 21.59 -7.87
CA ARG A 61 -5.03 20.20 -8.30
C ARG A 61 -4.06 19.24 -7.61
N LEU A 62 -2.78 19.61 -7.45
CA LEU A 62 -1.80 18.84 -6.67
C LEU A 62 -2.21 18.69 -5.21
N SER A 63 -2.66 19.76 -4.57
CA SER A 63 -3.11 19.70 -3.18
C SER A 63 -4.36 18.84 -3.02
N ALA A 64 -5.33 18.96 -3.93
CA ALA A 64 -6.53 18.14 -3.94
C ALA A 64 -6.21 16.66 -4.15
N PHE A 65 -5.32 16.35 -5.11
CA PHE A 65 -4.89 14.98 -5.36
C PHE A 65 -4.14 14.37 -4.18
N ARG A 66 -3.25 15.13 -3.53
CA ARG A 66 -2.57 14.69 -2.29
C ARG A 66 -3.57 14.36 -1.18
N GLN A 67 -4.57 15.23 -1.00
CA GLN A 67 -5.60 15.01 0.02
C GLN A 67 -6.42 13.75 -0.31
N MET A 68 -6.85 13.58 -1.56
CA MET A 68 -7.57 12.39 -2.02
C MET A 68 -6.76 11.10 -1.77
N ILE A 69 -5.48 11.08 -2.13
CA ILE A 69 -4.61 9.91 -1.89
C ILE A 69 -4.46 9.63 -0.40
N LYS A 70 -4.31 10.67 0.42
CA LYS A 70 -4.24 10.52 1.88
C LYS A 70 -5.53 9.96 2.46
N ASP A 71 -6.69 10.47 2.03
CA ASP A 71 -7.99 10.00 2.50
C ASP A 71 -8.22 8.54 2.13
N LYS A 72 -7.80 8.14 0.92
CA LYS A 72 -7.86 6.74 0.48
C LYS A 72 -6.91 5.81 1.25
N GLU A 73 -5.73 6.29 1.61
CA GLU A 73 -4.80 5.54 2.47
C GLU A 73 -5.37 5.39 3.90
N ASP A 74 -5.97 6.44 4.45
CA ASP A 74 -6.60 6.42 5.78
C ASP A 74 -7.84 5.51 5.82
N GLU A 75 -8.66 5.53 4.76
CA GLU A 75 -9.79 4.61 4.55
C GLU A 75 -9.31 3.16 4.55
N LEU A 76 -8.30 2.86 3.71
CA LEU A 76 -7.72 1.53 3.62
C LEU A 76 -7.16 1.03 4.97
N ALA A 77 -6.47 1.90 5.71
CA ALA A 77 -5.93 1.56 7.03
C ALA A 77 -7.03 1.31 8.07
N ARG A 78 -8.14 2.05 7.99
CA ARG A 78 -9.30 1.88 8.87
C ARG A 78 -10.02 0.57 8.58
N ASP A 79 -10.21 0.23 7.32
CA ASP A 79 -10.96 -0.96 6.91
C ASP A 79 -10.25 -2.26 7.30
N ILE A 80 -8.92 -2.30 7.22
CA ILE A 80 -8.17 -3.50 7.59
C ILE A 80 -7.97 -3.65 9.10
N LEU A 81 -8.09 -2.57 9.87
CA LEU A 81 -7.73 -2.56 11.29
C LEU A 81 -8.49 -3.62 12.11
N PRO A 82 -9.82 -3.80 11.97
CA PRO A 82 -10.55 -4.88 12.65
C PRO A 82 -10.02 -6.26 12.27
N LEU A 83 -9.71 -6.48 10.98
CA LEU A 83 -9.16 -7.74 10.49
C LEU A 83 -7.78 -8.03 11.10
N MET A 84 -6.91 -7.03 11.16
CA MET A 84 -5.59 -7.16 11.79
C MET A 84 -5.68 -7.41 13.29
N GLN A 85 -6.69 -6.87 13.97
CA GLN A 85 -6.92 -7.09 15.41
C GLN A 85 -7.50 -8.48 15.70
N ALA A 86 -8.36 -8.99 14.82
CA ALA A 86 -8.95 -10.32 14.93
C ALA A 86 -8.04 -11.43 14.39
N TYR A 87 -6.99 -11.08 13.64
CA TYR A 87 -6.08 -12.02 13.01
C TYR A 87 -5.39 -12.93 14.03
N SER A 88 -5.41 -14.24 13.74
CA SER A 88 -4.64 -15.25 14.45
C SER A 88 -3.99 -16.20 13.45
N PHE A 89 -2.69 -16.45 13.63
CA PHE A 89 -1.90 -17.27 12.71
C PHE A 89 -2.45 -18.70 12.54
N GLU A 90 -3.01 -19.29 13.60
CA GLU A 90 -3.50 -20.66 13.60
C GLU A 90 -4.89 -20.82 12.97
N THR A 91 -5.64 -19.72 12.83
CA THR A 91 -7.07 -19.74 12.46
C THR A 91 -7.41 -18.84 11.28
N ALA A 92 -6.41 -18.19 10.67
CA ALA A 92 -6.60 -17.35 9.50
C ALA A 92 -7.14 -18.20 8.33
N ASP A 93 -8.29 -17.80 7.81
CA ASP A 93 -8.86 -18.39 6.61
C ASP A 93 -8.31 -17.73 5.34
N GLU A 94 -8.58 -18.34 4.19
CA GLU A 94 -8.11 -17.84 2.89
C GLU A 94 -8.64 -16.43 2.59
N ASP A 95 -9.86 -16.11 3.03
CA ASP A 95 -10.46 -14.78 2.82
C ASP A 95 -9.70 -13.70 3.61
N THR A 96 -9.36 -13.97 4.87
CA THR A 96 -8.51 -13.08 5.68
C THR A 96 -7.15 -12.88 5.02
N LEU A 97 -6.54 -13.94 4.50
CA LEU A 97 -5.25 -13.86 3.82
C LEU A 97 -5.32 -13.10 2.48
N ASP A 98 -6.40 -13.27 1.72
CA ASP A 98 -6.70 -12.51 0.50
C ASP A 98 -6.83 -11.01 0.82
N GLN A 99 -7.60 -10.66 1.85
CA GLN A 99 -7.78 -9.27 2.28
C GLN A 99 -6.48 -8.61 2.75
N LEU A 100 -5.69 -9.31 3.56
CA LEU A 100 -4.38 -8.84 4.03
C LEU A 100 -3.39 -8.67 2.88
N GLN A 101 -3.41 -9.59 1.91
CA GLN A 101 -2.58 -9.50 0.72
C GLN A 101 -2.98 -8.32 -0.18
N ASN A 102 -4.28 -8.11 -0.38
CA ASN A 102 -4.80 -6.96 -1.12
C ASN A 102 -4.40 -5.64 -0.43
N TYR A 103 -4.57 -5.57 0.89
CA TYR A 103 -4.12 -4.43 1.68
C TYR A 103 -2.62 -4.16 1.49
N PHE A 104 -1.79 -5.19 1.57
CA PHE A 104 -0.34 -5.06 1.33
C PHE A 104 -0.02 -4.44 -0.04
N PHE A 105 -0.68 -4.91 -1.10
CA PHE A 105 -0.44 -4.37 -2.43
C PHE A 105 -0.90 -2.92 -2.58
N LYS A 106 -2.08 -2.58 -2.04
CA LYS A 106 -2.62 -1.22 -2.09
C LYS A 106 -1.70 -0.24 -1.37
N ARG A 107 -1.23 -0.57 -0.17
CA ARG A 107 -0.27 0.25 0.58
C ARG A 107 1.02 0.52 -0.19
N LYS A 108 1.61 -0.53 -0.77
CA LYS A 108 2.85 -0.41 -1.55
C LYS A 108 2.66 0.53 -2.74
N TYR A 109 1.48 0.52 -3.36
CA TYR A 109 1.18 1.44 -4.44
C TYR A 109 1.02 2.89 -3.96
N PHE A 110 0.32 3.14 -2.85
CA PHE A 110 0.24 4.48 -2.25
C PHE A 110 1.63 5.04 -1.91
N LEU A 111 2.55 4.19 -1.43
CA LEU A 111 3.94 4.59 -1.20
C LEU A 111 4.61 5.07 -2.51
N ARG A 112 4.47 4.31 -3.60
CA ARG A 112 5.00 4.70 -4.92
C ARG A 112 4.41 6.02 -5.43
N ILE A 113 3.12 6.26 -5.23
CA ILE A 113 2.49 7.53 -5.59
C ILE A 113 3.09 8.67 -4.79
N LYS A 114 3.24 8.51 -3.47
CA LYS A 114 3.87 9.52 -2.61
C LYS A 114 5.32 9.80 -3.00
N GLU A 115 6.09 8.77 -3.35
CA GLU A 115 7.45 8.90 -3.88
C GLU A 115 7.49 9.72 -5.17
N LYS A 116 6.61 9.39 -6.14
CA LYS A 116 6.47 10.16 -7.39
C LYS A 116 6.13 11.61 -7.11
N LEU A 117 5.09 11.86 -6.29
CA LEU A 117 4.68 13.20 -5.88
C LEU A 117 5.78 13.99 -5.18
N THR A 118 6.67 13.33 -4.45
CA THR A 118 7.82 13.97 -3.79
C THR A 118 8.93 14.29 -4.81
N THR A 119 9.05 13.49 -5.87
CA THR A 119 10.07 13.64 -6.91
C THR A 119 9.81 14.87 -7.80
N PHE A 120 8.59 15.03 -8.32
CA PHE A 120 8.29 16.14 -9.25
C PHE A 120 7.58 17.33 -8.59
N ALA A 121 7.04 17.18 -7.38
CA ALA A 121 6.32 18.25 -6.67
C ALA A 121 6.68 18.30 -5.17
N PRO A 122 7.95 18.53 -4.80
CA PRO A 122 8.35 18.60 -3.39
C PRO A 122 7.56 19.70 -2.65
N LEU A 123 7.20 19.45 -1.39
CA LEU A 123 6.64 20.47 -0.52
C LEU A 123 7.67 21.60 -0.40
N LYS A 124 7.31 22.80 -0.87
CA LYS A 124 8.09 24.03 -0.66
C LYS A 124 7.86 24.58 0.74
#